data_AF-A9WVH5-F1
#
_entry.id   AF-A9WVH5-F1
#
_cell.length_a   1.000
_cell.length_b   1.000
_cell.length_c   1.000
_cell.angle_alpha   90.00
_cell.angle_beta   90.00
_cell.angle_gamma   90.00
#
_symmetry.space_group_name_H-M   'P 1'
#
loop_
_entity.id
_entity.type
_entity.pdbx_description
1 polymer ?
#
loop_
_entity_poly.entity_id
_entity_poly.type
_entity_poly.pdbx_seq_one_letter_code
_entity_poly.pdbx_strand_id
1 'polypeptide(L)' 'MAKAIWNGEVIAESDDIELVEGNKYFPLASVRSDVL' A
#
# COMPACT_ATOMS: atom_id res chain seq x y z
N MET A 1 0.07 -8.76 7.00
CA MET A 1 0.44 -8.02 5.79
C MET A 1 -0.78 -7.52 5.06
N ALA A 2 -0.92 -6.20 4.95
CA ALA A 2 -1.98 -5.58 4.16
C ALA A 2 -1.51 -5.44 2.70
N LYS A 3 -2.45 -5.52 1.75
CA LYS A 3 -2.19 -5.35 0.31
C LYS A 3 -3.13 -4.30 -0.27
N ALA A 4 -2.56 -3.40 -1.07
CA ALA A 4 -3.31 -2.54 -1.98
C ALA A 4 -3.31 -3.20 -3.37
N ILE A 5 -4.49 -3.46 -3.91
CA ILE A 5 -4.68 -4.16 -5.19
C ILE A 5 -5.45 -3.25 -6.15
N TRP A 6 -4.93 -3.07 -7.36
CA TRP A 6 -5.56 -2.30 -8.43
C TRP A 6 -5.50 -3.08 -9.74
N ASN A 7 -6.62 -3.22 -10.44
CA ASN A 7 -6.75 -4.01 -11.67
C ASN A 7 -6.18 -5.45 -11.59
N GLY A 8 -6.29 -6.07 -10.41
CA GLY A 8 -5.77 -7.43 -10.15
C GLY A 8 -4.28 -7.50 -9.78
N GLU A 9 -3.57 -6.36 -9.81
CA GLU A 9 -2.15 -6.27 -9.50
C GLU A 9 -1.92 -5.69 -8.10
N VAL A 10 -0.96 -6.25 -7.35
CA VAL A 10 -0.53 -5.68 -6.06
C VAL A 10 0.35 -4.46 -6.33
N ILE A 11 -0.07 -3.29 -5.82
CA ILE A 11 0.64 -2.01 -5.99
C ILE A 11 1.38 -1.55 -4.74
N ALA A 12 0.96 -2.03 -3.55
CA ALA A 12 1.69 -1.84 -2.30
C ALA A 12 1.42 -3.01 -1.33
N GLU A 13 2.42 -3.40 -0.56
CA GLU A 13 2.31 -4.45 0.46
C GLU A 13 3.23 -4.13 1.65
N SER A 14 2.64 -4.09 2.85
CA SER A 14 3.39 -3.78 4.08
C SER A 14 2.70 -4.37 5.30
N ASP A 15 3.49 -4.70 6.32
CA ASP A 15 3.01 -4.93 7.69
C ASP A 15 2.97 -3.64 8.51
N ASP A 16 3.72 -2.63 8.08
CA ASP A 16 3.75 -1.29 8.67
C ASP A 16 2.84 -0.37 7.84
N ILE A 17 1.63 -0.12 8.34
CA ILE A 17 0.63 0.75 7.71
C ILE A 17 0.06 1.70 8.75
N GLU A 18 -0.20 2.95 8.35
CA GLU A 18 -0.79 3.96 9.22
C GLU A 18 -2.29 4.08 8.97
N LEU A 19 -3.07 4.18 10.04
CA LEU A 19 -4.50 4.46 9.97
C LEU A 19 -4.73 5.94 10.26
N VAL A 20 -5.18 6.68 9.24
CA VAL A 20 -5.48 8.11 9.36
C VAL A 20 -6.93 8.31 8.95
N GLU A 21 -7.76 8.78 9.89
CA GLU A 21 -9.20 9.02 9.68
C GLU A 21 -9.95 7.80 9.09
N GLY A 22 -9.55 6.59 9.49
CA GLY A 22 -10.14 5.34 9.00
C GLY A 22 -9.59 4.83 7.67
N ASN A 23 -8.73 5.60 7.00
CA ASN A 23 -8.03 5.19 5.78
C ASN A 23 -6.69 4.54 6.10
N LYS A 24 -6.26 3.59 5.26
CA LYS A 24 -4.96 2.91 5.37
C LYS A 24 -3.94 3.55 4.44
N TYR A 25 -2.83 3.99 5.00
CA TYR A 25 -1.70 4.53 4.27
C TYR A 25 -0.53 3.54 4.31
N PHE A 26 0.05 3.33 3.13
CA PHE A 26 1.22 2.50 2.95
C PHE A 26 2.46 3.40 2.93
N PRO A 27 3.56 3.04 3.63
CA PRO A 27 4.83 3.73 3.50
C PRO A 27 5.27 3.77 2.04
N LEU A 28 5.88 4.87 1.60
CA LEU A 28 6.33 5.04 0.21
C LEU A 28 7.23 3.88 -0.26
N ALA A 29 8.12 3.41 0.62
CA ALA A 29 9.04 2.30 0.32
C ALA A 29 8.34 0.95 0.08
N SER A 30 7.07 0.82 0.50
CA SER A 30 6.25 -0.37 0.29
C SER A 30 5.41 -0.30 -0.99
N VAL A 31 5.37 0.86 -1.65
CA VAL A 31 4.73 1.04 -2.95
C VAL A 31 5.72 0.64 -4.04
N ARG A 32 5.24 -0.12 -5.02
CA ARG A 32 6.06 -0.51 -6.16
C ARG A 32 6.50 0.70 -6.97
N SER A 33 7.78 0.77 -7.30
CA SER A 33 8.36 1.93 -7.98
C SER A 33 7.86 2.15 -9.41
N ASP A 34 7.36 1.11 -10.09
CA ASP A 34 6.86 1.20 -11.47
C ASP A 34 5.45 1.81 -11.58
N VAL A 35 4.79 2.06 -10.46
CA VAL A 35 3.45 2.67 -10.37
C VAL A 35 3.42 3.96 -9.54
N LEU A 36 4.58 4.56 -9.27
CA LEU A 36 4.74 5.85 -8.57
C LEU A 36 4.64 7.05 -9.50
#